data_AF-A0A4U5JLX6-F1
#
_entry.id   AF-A0A4U5JLX6-F1
#
_cell.length_a   1.000
_cell.length_b   1.000
_cell.length_c   1.000
_cell.angle_alpha   90.00
_cell.angle_beta   90.00
_cell.angle_gamma   90.00
#
_symmetry.space_group_name_H-M   'P 1'
#
loop_
_entity.id
_entity.type
_entity.pdbx_description
1 polymer ?
#
loop_
_entity_poly.entity_id
_entity_poly.type
_entity_poly.pdbx_seq_one_letter_code
_entity_poly.pdbx_strand_id
1 'polypeptide(L)'
;MGAALAVAAIAWISRPQPKALATKIDESWIPMPPDGMDASGFAARRLLFVADSMPEDDALTRTCGSYDSDGASERYRAVIGDPLLKPDARMWRLDLLVQGSQIQVTIEDASFPLRPPPPDARDEAQAPAFAPRRYWLQKAELEPIRAAWAEPALWLAEQRDVDCFDGRPVFLEACVHGRYAARARNCDSAADEAARKLWTLLQKRFP
;
A
#
# COMPACT_ATOMS: atom_id res chain seq x y z
N MET A 1 -39.49 59.50 1.27
CA MET A 1 -39.37 58.05 1.58
C MET A 1 -38.21 57.51 0.77
N GLY A 2 -37.11 57.15 1.41
CA GLY A 2 -35.93 56.57 0.75
C GLY A 2 -35.13 55.81 1.79
N ALA A 3 -35.26 54.48 1.78
CA ALA A 3 -34.56 53.59 2.71
C ALA A 3 -33.15 53.31 2.19
N ALA A 4 -32.13 53.66 2.97
CA ALA A 4 -30.75 53.27 2.71
C ALA A 4 -30.54 51.84 3.20
N LEU A 5 -30.29 50.91 2.28
CA LEU A 5 -29.88 49.54 2.58
C LEU A 5 -28.41 49.54 3.02
N ALA A 6 -28.17 49.22 4.30
CA ALA A 6 -26.84 48.95 4.82
C ALA A 6 -26.40 47.55 4.38
N VAL A 7 -25.34 47.48 3.56
CA VAL A 7 -24.71 46.22 3.18
C VAL A 7 -23.81 45.77 4.33
N ALA A 8 -24.22 44.75 5.06
CA ALA A 8 -23.40 44.10 6.08
C ALA A 8 -22.31 43.27 5.40
N ALA A 9 -21.05 43.70 5.54
CA ALA A 9 -19.89 42.94 5.09
C ALA A 9 -19.65 41.74 6.02
N ILE A 10 -19.83 40.53 5.48
CA ILE A 10 -19.48 39.28 6.17
C ILE A 10 -17.95 39.15 6.11
N ALA A 11 -17.27 39.50 7.19
CA ALA A 11 -15.86 39.23 7.37
C ALA A 11 -15.67 37.71 7.57
N TRP A 12 -15.14 37.04 6.56
CA TRP A 12 -14.70 35.66 6.66
C TRP A 12 -13.51 35.62 7.61
N ILE A 13 -13.73 35.12 8.83
CA ILE A 13 -12.67 34.81 9.78
C ILE A 13 -11.88 33.65 9.19
N SER A 14 -10.77 33.97 8.53
CA SER A 14 -9.78 32.98 8.10
C SER A 14 -9.29 32.26 9.36
N ARG A 15 -9.73 31.01 9.56
CA ARG A 15 -9.13 30.14 10.58
C ARG A 15 -7.63 30.12 10.31
N PRO A 16 -6.76 30.39 11.30
CA PRO A 16 -5.33 30.24 11.12
C PRO A 16 -5.07 28.78 10.71
N GLN A 17 -4.64 28.60 9.46
CA GLN A 17 -4.10 27.32 9.00
C GLN A 17 -2.96 26.98 9.96
N PRO A 18 -2.95 25.82 10.62
CA PRO A 18 -1.77 25.40 11.34
C PRO A 18 -0.62 25.41 10.34
N LYS A 19 0.40 26.26 10.59
CA LYS A 19 1.66 26.20 9.86
C LYS A 19 2.09 24.75 9.93
N ALA A 20 2.09 24.06 8.79
CA ALA A 20 2.68 22.75 8.68
C ALA A 20 4.09 22.89 9.27
N LEU A 21 4.34 22.21 10.40
CA LEU A 21 5.70 22.06 10.87
C LEU A 21 6.47 21.53 9.66
N ALA A 22 7.56 22.19 9.32
CA ALA A 22 8.53 21.65 8.38
C ALA A 22 9.15 20.43 9.08
N THR A 23 8.41 19.33 9.09
CA THR A 23 8.89 18.03 9.48
C THR A 23 10.00 17.75 8.49
N LYS A 24 11.22 17.75 8.99
CA LYS A 24 12.39 17.20 8.31
C LYS A 24 11.91 15.85 7.75
N ILE A 25 11.75 15.77 6.43
CA ILE A 25 11.45 14.50 5.77
C ILE A 25 12.74 13.71 5.96
N ASP A 26 12.82 12.92 7.03
CA ASP A 26 13.78 11.82 7.06
C ASP A 26 13.50 11.01 5.79
N GLU A 27 14.56 10.67 5.05
CA GLU A 27 14.47 9.89 3.82
C GLU A 27 13.61 8.65 4.09
N SER A 28 12.43 8.62 3.49
CA SER A 28 11.50 7.49 3.58
C SER A 28 12.23 6.20 3.23
N TRP A 29 11.97 5.12 3.95
CA TRP A 29 12.67 3.85 3.75
C TRP A 29 12.58 3.36 2.31
N ILE A 30 11.40 3.44 1.69
CA ILE A 30 11.22 3.25 0.25
C ILE A 30 10.82 4.61 -0.35
N PRO A 31 11.57 5.15 -1.32
CA PRO A 31 11.22 6.40 -1.99
C PRO A 31 9.84 6.33 -2.64
N MET A 32 9.00 7.31 -2.33
CA MET A 32 7.66 7.44 -2.91
C MET A 32 7.70 8.28 -4.19
N PRO A 33 6.80 8.02 -5.16
CA PRO A 33 6.56 8.95 -6.25
C PRO A 33 6.22 10.35 -5.70
N PRO A 34 6.78 11.44 -6.26
CA PRO A 34 6.65 12.79 -5.69
C PRO A 34 5.20 13.29 -5.65
N ASP A 35 4.40 12.89 -6.65
CA ASP A 35 3.04 13.39 -6.90
C ASP A 35 1.94 12.57 -6.21
N GLY A 36 2.28 11.60 -5.36
CA GLY A 36 1.28 10.71 -4.76
C GLY A 36 0.52 9.91 -5.84
N MET A 37 -0.75 9.61 -5.57
CA MET A 37 -1.65 8.99 -6.56
C MET A 37 -2.64 10.03 -7.11
N ASP A 38 -2.52 10.37 -8.40
CA ASP A 38 -3.53 11.13 -9.11
C ASP A 38 -4.74 10.24 -9.45
N ALA A 39 -5.86 10.48 -8.78
CA ALA A 39 -7.11 9.76 -8.96
C ALA A 39 -7.97 10.27 -10.13
N SER A 40 -7.49 11.20 -10.96
CA SER A 40 -8.22 11.69 -12.13
C SER A 40 -8.42 10.58 -13.19
N GLY A 41 -7.39 9.74 -13.38
CA GLY A 41 -7.38 8.63 -14.33
C GLY A 41 -8.25 7.44 -13.92
N PHE A 42 -8.77 6.70 -14.90
CA PHE A 42 -9.56 5.48 -14.64
C PHE A 42 -8.73 4.39 -13.94
N ALA A 43 -7.49 4.15 -14.41
CA ALA A 43 -6.62 3.11 -13.86
C ALA A 43 -6.29 3.35 -12.37
N ALA A 44 -6.00 4.59 -11.99
CA ALA A 44 -5.78 4.94 -10.59
C ALA A 44 -7.04 4.75 -9.73
N ARG A 45 -8.22 5.13 -10.23
CA ARG A 45 -9.49 4.88 -9.53
C ARG A 45 -9.78 3.39 -9.34
N ARG A 46 -9.49 2.55 -10.34
CA ARG A 46 -9.64 1.09 -10.21
C ARG A 46 -8.70 0.54 -9.13
N LEU A 47 -7.45 1.04 -9.05
CA LEU A 47 -6.54 0.65 -7.96
C LEU A 47 -7.07 1.04 -6.58
N LEU A 48 -7.56 2.27 -6.43
CA LEU A 48 -8.14 2.72 -5.16
C LEU A 48 -9.35 1.87 -4.78
N PHE A 49 -10.19 1.51 -5.74
CA PHE A 49 -11.32 0.60 -5.49
C PHE A 49 -10.85 -0.79 -5.02
N VAL A 50 -9.78 -1.33 -5.60
CA VAL A 50 -9.18 -2.61 -5.14
C VAL A 50 -8.57 -2.45 -3.74
N ALA A 51 -7.83 -1.39 -3.48
CA ALA A 51 -7.26 -1.09 -2.16
C ALA A 51 -8.34 -0.97 -1.07
N ASP A 52 -9.49 -0.41 -1.44
CA ASP A 52 -10.64 -0.17 -0.56
C ASP A 52 -11.48 -1.41 -0.26
N SER A 53 -11.30 -2.49 -1.03
CA SER A 53 -12.04 -3.75 -0.87
C SER A 53 -11.64 -4.56 0.38
N MET A 54 -10.62 -4.09 1.11
CA MET A 54 -10.16 -4.68 2.37
C MET A 54 -11.06 -4.25 3.55
N PRO A 55 -11.12 -5.02 4.65
CA PRO A 55 -11.74 -4.57 5.90
C PRO A 55 -11.20 -3.18 6.31
N GLU A 56 -12.04 -2.37 6.93
CA GLU A 56 -11.78 -0.96 7.20
C GLU A 56 -10.46 -0.72 7.97
N ASP A 57 -10.20 -1.55 8.99
CA ASP A 57 -9.00 -1.47 9.82
C ASP A 57 -7.72 -1.90 9.07
N ASP A 58 -7.86 -2.64 7.98
CA ASP A 58 -6.75 -3.17 7.19
C ASP A 58 -6.44 -2.29 5.98
N ALA A 59 -7.35 -1.43 5.52
CA ALA A 59 -7.22 -0.68 4.27
C ALA A 59 -6.28 0.52 4.43
N LEU A 60 -5.05 0.44 3.91
CA LEU A 60 -4.10 1.56 3.93
C LEU A 60 -4.67 2.80 3.22
N THR A 61 -5.51 2.63 2.20
CA THR A 61 -6.17 3.75 1.51
C THR A 61 -7.10 4.57 2.42
N ARG A 62 -7.61 4.00 3.53
CA ARG A 62 -8.48 4.68 4.49
C ARG A 62 -7.73 5.18 5.71
N THR A 63 -6.77 4.39 6.19
CA THR A 63 -6.01 4.69 7.42
C THR A 63 -4.77 5.56 7.16
N CYS A 64 -4.35 5.75 5.91
CA CYS A 64 -3.17 6.56 5.65
C CYS A 64 -3.39 8.02 6.06
N GLY A 65 -2.53 8.52 6.95
CA GLY A 65 -2.63 9.88 7.48
C GLY A 65 -3.60 10.02 8.66
N SER A 66 -4.32 8.96 9.05
CA SER A 66 -4.85 8.89 10.42
C SER A 66 -3.64 8.74 11.36
N TYR A 67 -3.59 9.57 12.39
CA TYR A 67 -2.58 9.46 13.43
C TYR A 67 -2.94 8.26 14.31
N ASP A 68 -2.62 7.06 13.82
CA ASP A 68 -2.78 5.86 14.62
C ASP A 68 -1.73 5.86 15.75
N SER A 69 -2.15 5.35 16.90
CA SER A 69 -1.39 5.32 18.15
C SER A 69 -0.25 4.30 18.19
N ASP A 70 0.04 3.64 17.07
CA ASP A 70 1.04 2.56 16.98
C ASP A 70 2.48 3.06 16.83
N GLY A 71 2.67 4.38 16.66
CA GLY A 71 3.99 5.01 16.54
C GLY A 71 4.74 4.69 15.25
N ALA A 72 4.09 4.07 14.26
CA ALA A 72 4.70 3.78 12.97
C ALA A 72 4.81 5.06 12.13
N SER A 73 6.00 5.36 11.61
CA SER A 73 6.22 6.53 10.76
C SER A 73 5.86 6.28 9.29
N GLU A 74 5.94 5.02 8.86
CA GLU A 74 5.73 4.57 7.50
C GLU A 74 5.11 3.17 7.51
N ARG A 75 4.20 2.90 6.58
CA ARG A 75 3.60 1.58 6.36
C ARG A 75 3.70 1.21 4.88
N TYR A 76 4.10 -0.01 4.60
CA TYR A 76 4.16 -0.55 3.24
C TYR A 76 3.42 -1.88 3.19
N ARG A 77 2.72 -2.13 2.08
CA ARG A 77 2.06 -3.41 1.82
C ARG A 77 2.40 -3.92 0.44
N ALA A 78 2.58 -5.23 0.30
CA ALA A 78 2.56 -5.91 -0.98
C ALA A 78 1.61 -7.10 -0.97
N VAL A 79 0.91 -7.29 -2.08
CA VAL A 79 0.35 -8.58 -2.48
C VAL A 79 1.17 -9.05 -3.68
N ILE A 80 1.96 -10.11 -3.49
CA ILE A 80 2.92 -10.59 -4.48
C ILE A 80 3.00 -12.11 -4.46
N GLY A 81 3.15 -12.73 -5.62
CA GLY A 81 3.40 -14.17 -5.70
C GLY A 81 3.53 -14.71 -7.11
N ASP A 82 3.57 -16.03 -7.19
CA ASP A 82 3.62 -16.78 -8.45
C ASP A 82 2.65 -17.97 -8.41
N PRO A 83 1.33 -17.70 -8.45
CA PRO A 83 0.30 -18.73 -8.34
C PRO A 83 0.22 -19.74 -9.51
N LEU A 84 0.85 -19.47 -10.66
CA LEU A 84 0.69 -20.33 -11.85
C LEU A 84 1.86 -21.28 -12.13
N LEU A 85 3.05 -21.05 -11.55
CA LEU A 85 4.26 -21.76 -11.99
C LEU A 85 4.77 -22.85 -11.04
N LYS A 86 4.15 -23.10 -9.87
CA LYS A 86 4.56 -24.18 -8.95
C LYS A 86 3.42 -24.87 -8.18
N PRO A 87 3.59 -26.14 -7.76
CA PRO A 87 2.62 -26.86 -6.91
C PRO A 87 2.37 -26.23 -5.53
N ASP A 88 3.34 -25.45 -5.04
CA ASP A 88 3.29 -24.64 -3.82
C ASP A 88 3.03 -23.15 -4.14
N ALA A 89 2.36 -22.89 -5.27
CA ALA A 89 1.86 -21.59 -5.70
C ALA A 89 1.25 -20.81 -4.53
N ARG A 90 2.04 -19.87 -3.98
CA ARG A 90 1.66 -18.98 -2.88
C ARG A 90 1.72 -17.55 -3.37
N MET A 91 0.69 -16.80 -3.01
CA MET A 91 0.79 -15.35 -2.93
C MET A 91 0.95 -14.99 -1.47
N TRP A 92 1.72 -13.96 -1.20
CA TRP A 92 1.86 -13.40 0.13
C TRP A 92 1.21 -12.02 0.17
N ARG A 93 0.46 -11.76 1.24
CA ARG A 93 0.21 -10.43 1.76
C ARG A 93 1.34 -10.13 2.74
N LEU A 94 2.07 -9.07 2.48
CA LEU A 94 3.22 -8.63 3.26
C LEU A 94 2.95 -7.23 3.77
N ASP A 95 2.91 -7.06 5.08
CA ASP A 95 2.77 -5.77 5.76
C ASP A 95 4.07 -5.40 6.47
N LEU A 96 4.56 -4.18 6.23
CA LEU A 96 5.78 -3.64 6.80
C LEU A 96 5.45 -2.36 7.56
N LEU A 97 5.60 -2.39 8.88
CA LEU A 97 5.39 -1.23 9.75
C LEU A 97 6.76 -0.72 10.23
N VAL A 98 7.11 0.50 9.84
CA VAL A 98 8.41 1.10 10.16
C VAL A 98 8.32 1.90 11.45
N GLN A 99 9.16 1.54 12.42
CA GLN A 99 9.26 2.18 13.74
C GLN A 99 10.73 2.50 14.05
N GLY A 100 11.14 3.74 13.78
CA GLY A 100 12.53 4.17 13.96
C GLY A 100 13.51 3.38 13.09
N SER A 101 14.41 2.61 13.71
CA SER A 101 15.38 1.75 13.00
C SER A 101 14.87 0.33 12.74
N GLN A 102 13.70 -0.03 13.28
CA GLN A 102 13.13 -1.36 13.18
C GLN A 102 11.94 -1.37 12.22
N ILE A 103 11.66 -2.57 11.69
CA ILE A 103 10.52 -2.85 10.85
C ILE A 103 9.85 -4.11 11.38
N GLN A 104 8.56 -4.00 11.71
CA GLN A 104 7.71 -5.14 11.92
C GLN A 104 7.26 -5.67 10.55
N VAL A 105 7.50 -6.94 10.29
CA VAL A 105 7.09 -7.61 9.06
C VAL A 105 6.00 -8.62 9.41
N THR A 106 4.83 -8.54 8.78
CA THR A 106 3.77 -9.55 8.88
C THR A 106 3.56 -10.17 7.51
N ILE A 107 3.54 -11.50 7.44
CA ILE A 107 3.36 -12.26 6.20
C ILE A 107 2.22 -13.24 6.36
N GLU A 108 1.30 -13.20 5.42
CA GLU A 108 0.14 -14.07 5.34
C GLU A 108 0.04 -14.69 3.95
N ASP A 109 -0.44 -15.93 3.88
CA ASP A 109 -0.78 -16.54 2.59
C ASP A 109 -2.04 -15.85 2.05
N ALA A 110 -1.87 -15.11 0.95
CA ALA A 110 -2.96 -14.42 0.28
C ALA A 110 -3.68 -15.38 -0.68
N SER A 111 -5.01 -15.45 -0.57
CA SER A 111 -5.87 -16.04 -1.59
C SER A 111 -6.33 -14.93 -2.53
N PHE A 112 -6.08 -15.04 -3.83
CA PHE A 112 -6.64 -14.12 -4.83
C PHE A 112 -7.67 -14.86 -5.70
N PRO A 113 -8.86 -14.28 -5.96
CA PRO A 113 -9.33 -13.00 -5.39
C PRO A 113 -9.54 -13.13 -3.87
N LEU A 114 -9.40 -12.00 -3.17
CA LEU A 114 -9.81 -11.87 -1.77
C LEU A 114 -11.30 -12.22 -1.73
N ARG A 115 -11.63 -13.46 -1.35
CA ARG A 115 -13.03 -13.87 -1.26
C ARG A 115 -13.63 -13.13 -0.07
N PRO A 116 -14.64 -12.24 -0.27
CA PRO A 116 -15.43 -11.82 0.88
C PRO A 116 -16.01 -13.07 1.54
N PRO A 117 -16.05 -13.14 2.88
CA PRO A 117 -16.65 -14.28 3.56
C PRO A 117 -18.10 -14.44 3.07
N PRO A 118 -18.57 -15.67 2.75
CA PRO A 118 -19.97 -15.88 2.39
C PRO A 118 -20.87 -15.39 3.53
N PRO A 119 -21.98 -14.69 3.24
CA PRO A 119 -22.88 -14.14 4.25
C PRO A 119 -23.54 -15.19 5.18
N ASP A 120 -23.41 -16.47 4.83
CA ASP A 120 -24.09 -17.63 5.40
C ASP A 120 -23.12 -18.76 5.82
N ALA A 121 -21.81 -18.46 5.94
CA ALA A 121 -20.80 -19.41 6.40
C ALA A 121 -20.96 -19.77 7.90
N ARG A 122 -21.97 -20.60 8.20
CA ARG A 122 -22.09 -21.27 9.51
C ARG A 122 -21.31 -22.58 9.57
N ASP A 123 -20.98 -23.22 8.45
CA ASP A 123 -20.35 -24.56 8.46
C ASP A 123 -19.52 -24.87 7.18
N GLU A 124 -18.81 -23.90 6.59
CA GLU A 124 -17.81 -24.23 5.57
C GLU A 124 -16.46 -24.45 6.23
N ALA A 125 -15.90 -25.65 6.01
CA ALA A 125 -14.60 -26.09 6.48
C ALA A 125 -13.58 -24.94 6.35
N GLN A 126 -13.16 -24.40 7.50
CA GLN A 126 -12.09 -23.42 7.56
C GLN A 126 -10.90 -24.03 6.82
N ALA A 127 -10.61 -23.52 5.63
CA ALA A 127 -9.31 -23.71 5.02
C ALA A 127 -8.28 -23.41 6.11
N PRO A 128 -7.24 -24.24 6.31
CA PRO A 128 -6.31 -24.05 7.40
C PRO A 128 -5.83 -22.61 7.37
N ALA A 129 -6.27 -21.83 8.36
CA ALA A 129 -5.89 -20.44 8.50
C ALA A 129 -4.41 -20.47 8.88
N PHE A 130 -3.54 -20.31 7.88
CA PHE A 130 -2.11 -20.19 8.14
C PHE A 130 -1.93 -18.95 9.02
N ALA A 131 -1.48 -19.18 10.26
CA ALA A 131 -1.26 -18.09 11.19
C ALA A 131 -0.27 -17.07 10.57
N PRO A 132 -0.53 -15.77 10.69
CA PRO A 132 0.39 -14.75 10.18
C PRO A 132 1.79 -14.94 10.76
N ARG A 133 2.81 -14.97 9.91
CA ARG A 133 4.21 -14.99 10.33
C ARG A 133 4.62 -13.56 10.66
N ARG A 134 5.19 -13.32 11.83
CA ARG A 134 5.60 -11.97 12.28
C ARG A 134 7.07 -11.94 12.63
N TYR A 135 7.77 -10.90 12.17
CA TYR A 135 9.20 -10.69 12.40
C TYR A 135 9.44 -9.24 12.84
N TRP A 136 10.41 -9.05 13.72
CA TRP A 136 10.94 -7.73 14.08
C TRP A 136 12.39 -7.66 13.63
N LEU A 137 12.69 -6.83 12.64
CA LEU A 137 13.98 -6.78 11.96
C LEU A 137 14.54 -5.36 11.95
N GLN A 138 15.86 -5.23 11.86
CA GLN A 138 16.49 -3.93 11.62
C GLN A 138 16.34 -3.54 10.14
N LYS A 139 16.19 -2.24 9.87
CA LYS A 139 16.17 -1.68 8.50
C LYS A 139 17.31 -2.22 7.63
N ALA A 140 18.52 -2.27 8.19
CA ALA A 140 19.72 -2.75 7.51
C ALA A 140 19.63 -4.22 7.05
N GLU A 141 18.89 -5.08 7.75
CA GLU A 141 18.72 -6.49 7.36
C GLU A 141 17.81 -6.67 6.15
N LEU A 142 17.00 -5.66 5.84
CA LEU A 142 16.05 -5.68 4.74
C LEU A 142 16.55 -4.89 3.53
N GLU A 143 17.81 -4.45 3.53
CA GLU A 143 18.33 -3.56 2.50
C GLU A 143 18.27 -4.13 1.06
N PRO A 144 18.55 -5.42 0.81
CA PRO A 144 18.34 -6.00 -0.51
C PRO A 144 16.87 -5.98 -0.94
N ILE A 145 15.94 -6.20 0.00
CA ILE A 145 14.50 -6.16 -0.26
C ILE A 145 14.08 -4.72 -0.53
N ARG A 146 14.53 -3.75 0.28
CA ARG A 146 14.28 -2.32 0.09
C ARG A 146 14.71 -1.86 -1.30
N ALA A 147 15.93 -2.21 -1.72
CA ALA A 147 16.46 -1.85 -3.03
C ALA A 147 15.63 -2.43 -4.18
N ALA A 148 15.22 -3.70 -4.09
CA ALA A 148 14.36 -4.33 -5.10
C ALA A 148 12.92 -3.78 -5.09
N TRP A 149 12.40 -3.43 -3.92
CA TRP A 149 11.08 -2.82 -3.77
C TRP A 149 11.04 -1.40 -4.32
N ALA A 150 12.12 -0.64 -4.13
CA ALA A 150 12.28 0.73 -4.62
C ALA A 150 12.58 0.83 -6.13
N GLU A 151 12.61 -0.28 -6.86
CA GLU A 151 12.86 -0.28 -8.31
C GLU A 151 11.85 0.63 -9.03
N PRO A 152 12.31 1.57 -9.87
CA PRO A 152 11.43 2.50 -10.59
C PRO A 152 10.34 1.81 -11.41
N ALA A 153 10.62 0.62 -11.96
CA ALA A 153 9.65 -0.15 -12.73
C ALA A 153 8.41 -0.57 -11.91
N LEU A 154 8.51 -0.61 -10.58
CA LEU A 154 7.37 -0.93 -9.71
C LEU A 154 6.56 0.30 -9.29
N TRP A 155 7.21 1.46 -9.17
CA TRP A 155 6.59 2.67 -8.60
C TRP A 155 6.32 3.80 -9.60
N LEU A 156 7.18 3.95 -10.59
CA LEU A 156 7.18 5.08 -11.53
C LEU A 156 6.71 4.68 -12.93
N ALA A 157 6.51 3.39 -13.19
CA ALA A 157 5.90 2.93 -14.42
C ALA A 157 4.48 3.48 -14.58
N GLU A 158 4.09 3.73 -15.83
CA GLU A 158 2.74 4.22 -16.15
C GLU A 158 1.68 3.23 -15.66
N GLN A 159 0.74 3.70 -14.85
CA GLN A 159 -0.38 2.87 -14.39
C GLN A 159 -1.37 2.66 -15.54
N ARG A 160 -1.48 1.42 -15.99
CA ARG A 160 -2.43 1.01 -17.03
C ARG A 160 -3.51 0.12 -16.46
N ASP A 161 -4.68 0.20 -17.06
CA ASP A 161 -5.80 -0.68 -16.76
C ASP A 161 -5.68 -1.99 -17.56
N VAL A 162 -4.71 -2.82 -17.18
CA VAL A 162 -4.40 -4.08 -17.87
C VAL A 162 -4.28 -5.21 -16.86
N ASP A 163 -4.91 -6.34 -17.17
CA ASP A 163 -4.76 -7.56 -16.38
C ASP A 163 -3.59 -8.37 -16.95
N CYS A 164 -2.58 -8.64 -16.11
CA CYS A 164 -1.44 -9.45 -16.52
C CYS A 164 -1.78 -10.94 -16.39
N PHE A 165 -1.83 -11.64 -17.52
CA PHE A 165 -2.14 -13.07 -17.59
C PHE A 165 -0.93 -13.99 -17.39
N ASP A 166 0.22 -13.44 -17.00
CA ASP A 166 1.45 -14.19 -16.71
C ASP A 166 1.43 -14.86 -15.33
N GLY A 167 0.35 -14.68 -14.56
CA GLY A 167 0.16 -15.33 -13.28
C GLY A 167 0.97 -14.76 -12.15
N ARG A 168 1.53 -13.55 -12.26
CA ARG A 168 2.30 -12.91 -11.19
C ARG A 168 1.65 -11.59 -10.75
N PRO A 169 0.63 -11.62 -9.89
CA PRO A 169 0.05 -10.40 -9.38
C PRO A 169 1.09 -9.70 -8.49
N VAL A 170 1.27 -8.40 -8.73
CA VAL A 170 2.00 -7.51 -7.82
C VAL A 170 1.18 -6.27 -7.63
N PHE A 171 0.76 -6.06 -6.39
CA PHE A 171 0.09 -4.86 -5.94
C PHE A 171 0.84 -4.32 -4.73
N LEU A 172 1.23 -3.05 -4.79
CA LEU A 172 2.04 -2.38 -3.78
C LEU A 172 1.26 -1.18 -3.24
N GLU A 173 1.30 -0.99 -1.94
CA GLU A 173 0.77 0.18 -1.26
C GLU A 173 1.83 0.75 -0.32
N ALA A 174 1.78 2.06 -0.12
CA ALA A 174 2.65 2.75 0.80
C ALA A 174 1.93 3.96 1.40
N CYS A 175 2.09 4.11 2.71
CA CYS A 175 1.71 5.29 3.46
C CYS A 175 2.95 5.84 4.17
N VAL A 176 3.45 6.97 3.67
CA VAL A 176 4.68 7.59 4.17
C VAL A 176 4.34 9.01 4.61
N HIS A 177 4.44 9.28 5.90
CA HIS A 177 4.12 10.59 6.48
C HIS A 177 2.74 11.13 6.05
N GLY A 178 1.73 10.25 6.00
CA GLY A 178 0.36 10.59 5.60
C GLY A 178 0.14 10.75 4.08
N ARG A 179 1.16 10.47 3.25
CA ARG A 179 1.01 10.43 1.79
C ARG A 179 0.82 8.98 1.34
N TYR A 180 -0.34 8.70 0.77
CA TYR A 180 -0.69 7.40 0.22
C TYR A 180 -0.27 7.28 -1.26
N ALA A 181 0.26 6.13 -1.64
CA ALA A 181 0.33 5.71 -3.04
C ALA A 181 0.10 4.20 -3.14
N ALA A 182 -0.45 3.79 -4.27
CA ALA A 182 -0.54 2.40 -4.67
C ALA A 182 -0.13 2.20 -6.12
N ARG A 183 0.31 0.99 -6.45
CA ARG A 183 0.68 0.58 -7.80
C ARG A 183 0.33 -0.87 -8.01
N ALA A 184 -0.25 -1.19 -9.16
CA ALA A 184 -0.23 -2.55 -9.66
C ALA A 184 0.81 -2.63 -10.77
N ARG A 185 1.57 -3.71 -10.80
CA ARG A 185 2.54 -3.96 -11.87
C ARG A 185 1.84 -3.85 -13.22
N ASN A 186 2.47 -3.12 -14.15
CA ASN A 186 2.10 -3.14 -15.55
C ASN A 186 2.70 -4.37 -16.24
N CYS A 187 2.07 -4.87 -17.29
CA CYS A 187 2.51 -6.13 -17.93
C CYS A 187 3.73 -5.97 -18.84
N ASP A 188 4.62 -5.03 -18.54
CA ASP A 188 5.87 -4.84 -19.27
C ASP A 188 6.98 -5.74 -18.70
N SER A 189 8.02 -5.96 -19.52
CA SER A 189 9.11 -6.87 -19.15
C SER A 189 9.96 -6.35 -17.99
N ALA A 190 10.09 -5.04 -17.84
CA ALA A 190 10.92 -4.43 -16.80
C ALA A 190 10.28 -4.60 -15.42
N ALA A 191 8.96 -4.39 -15.32
CA ALA A 191 8.23 -4.58 -14.09
C ALA A 191 8.06 -6.06 -13.73
N ASP A 192 7.93 -6.97 -14.71
CA ASP A 192 7.98 -8.42 -14.48
C ASP A 192 9.35 -8.86 -13.91
N GLU A 193 10.46 -8.35 -14.46
CA GLU A 193 11.79 -8.63 -13.93
C GLU A 193 11.98 -8.11 -12.50
N ALA A 194 11.58 -6.86 -12.24
CA ALA A 194 11.64 -6.27 -10.90
C ALA A 194 10.79 -7.05 -9.88
N ALA A 195 9.58 -7.44 -10.28
CA ALA A 195 8.68 -8.27 -9.47
C ALA A 195 9.30 -9.64 -9.14
N ARG A 196 9.88 -10.33 -10.13
CA ARG A 196 10.55 -11.62 -9.90
C ARG A 196 11.74 -11.50 -8.94
N LYS A 197 12.54 -10.45 -9.12
CA LYS A 197 13.68 -10.15 -8.24
C LYS A 197 13.21 -9.93 -6.80
N LEU A 198 12.19 -9.10 -6.60
CA LEU A 198 11.59 -8.84 -5.29
C LEU A 198 11.04 -10.14 -4.68
N TRP A 199 10.24 -10.91 -5.41
CA TRP A 199 9.66 -12.16 -4.96
C TRP A 199 10.74 -13.17 -4.50
N THR A 200 11.79 -13.34 -5.31
CA THR A 200 12.91 -14.25 -4.99
C THR A 200 13.61 -13.85 -3.69
N LEU A 201 13.82 -12.54 -3.47
CA LEU A 201 14.44 -12.03 -2.25
C LEU A 201 13.56 -12.25 -1.02
N LEU A 202 12.25 -12.04 -1.15
CA LEU A 202 11.28 -12.30 -0.09
C LEU A 202 11.27 -13.78 0.30
N GLN A 203 11.17 -14.68 -0.68
CA GLN A 203 11.20 -16.13 -0.43
C GLN A 203 12.50 -16.58 0.25
N LYS A 204 13.64 -16.03 -0.17
CA LYS A 204 14.94 -16.33 0.45
C LYS A 204 15.03 -15.81 1.89
N ARG A 205 14.43 -14.66 2.19
CA ARG A 205 14.48 -14.05 3.53
C ARG A 205 13.50 -14.70 4.51
N PHE A 206 12.33 -15.11 4.02
CA PHE A 206 11.20 -15.56 4.83
C PHE A 206 10.73 -16.95 4.40
N PRO A 207 11.50 -18.01 4.72
CA PRO A 207 11.12 -19.39 4.36
C PRO A 207 9.78 -19.81 4.98
#